data_AF-A0A0Q8EMQ0-F1
#
_entry.id   AF-A0A0Q8EMQ0-F1
#
_cell.length_a   1.000
_cell.length_b   1.000
_cell.length_c   1.000
_cell.angle_alpha   90.00
_cell.angle_beta   90.00
_cell.angle_gamma   90.00
#
_symmetry.space_group_name_H-M   'P 1'
#
loop_
_entity.id
_entity.type
_entity.pdbx_description
1 polymer ?
#
loop_
_entity_poly.entity_id
_entity_poly.type
_entity_poly.pdbx_seq_one_letter_code
_entity_poly.pdbx_strand_id
1 'polypeptide(L)'
;MNKRDNEGNAGAVLAAGQCPACGSLQALVAYRDETETVRVGDLAQEIHGMAGERCRVCGEAFADSDSTARWSTVANALVARSRSNNLRRTRLKLRLTQVQAGLLTGGGHNGFSRYETGKAQPSPAVVNLFSLLDKHPQLLRELPAIDVTAGNKRARPIEATGTKTVATGKRLRGLRAAQRQKQLATAQATAKKKKADEAQAVNVLVAAKKKGSSPKAGTPTPRRPVAPGRR
;
A
#
# COMPACT_ATOMS: atom_id res chain seq x y z
N MET A 1 33.74 38.75 24.70
CA MET A 1 33.60 38.15 23.37
C MET A 1 34.71 37.13 23.18
N ASN A 2 34.42 35.82 23.16
CA ASN A 2 35.32 34.81 22.61
C ASN A 2 34.52 34.00 21.61
N LYS A 3 34.60 34.43 20.34
CA LYS A 3 34.13 33.71 19.17
C LYS A 3 35.04 32.48 19.07
N ARG A 4 34.56 31.32 19.51
CA ARG A 4 35.19 30.04 19.16
C ARG A 4 34.65 29.64 17.81
N ASP A 5 35.55 29.56 16.86
CA ASP A 5 35.31 29.23 15.48
C ASP A 5 34.68 27.84 15.38
N ASN A 6 33.44 27.83 14.90
CA ASN A 6 32.68 26.61 14.58
C ASN A 6 33.10 26.16 13.18
N GLU A 7 34.34 25.69 13.06
CA GLU A 7 34.87 25.10 11.83
C GLU A 7 34.74 23.58 11.91
N GLY A 8 33.94 23.02 10.99
CA GLY A 8 34.20 21.67 10.49
C GLY A 8 33.43 20.51 11.11
N ASN A 9 32.09 20.56 11.17
CA ASN A 9 31.33 19.32 11.00
C ASN A 9 31.20 19.03 9.49
N ALA A 10 32.34 18.81 8.82
CA ALA A 10 32.35 18.16 7.52
C ALA A 10 31.96 16.70 7.81
N GLY A 11 30.71 16.35 7.53
CA GLY A 11 30.18 15.01 7.77
C GLY A 11 31.17 13.96 7.26
N ALA A 12 31.67 13.13 8.17
CA ALA A 12 32.71 12.16 7.87
C ALA A 12 32.29 11.30 6.67
N VAL A 13 32.92 11.52 5.52
CA VAL A 13 32.73 10.69 4.34
C VAL A 13 33.45 9.38 4.60
N LEU A 14 32.70 8.28 4.67
CA LEU A 14 33.27 6.95 4.87
C LEU A 14 34.25 6.63 3.73
N ALA A 15 35.39 6.02 4.08
CA ALA A 15 36.35 5.56 3.09
C ALA A 15 35.75 4.42 2.26
N ALA A 16 36.21 4.24 1.01
CA ALA A 16 35.74 3.17 0.15
C ALA A 16 35.96 1.78 0.79
N GLY A 17 34.90 0.97 0.86
CA GLY A 17 34.92 -0.35 1.50
C GLY A 17 35.04 -0.32 3.03
N GLN A 18 34.90 0.86 3.66
CA GLN A 18 34.83 0.98 5.11
C GLN A 18 33.48 0.49 5.62
N CYS A 19 33.49 -0.39 6.61
CA CYS A 19 32.28 -0.85 7.28
C CYS A 19 31.66 0.30 8.10
N PRO A 20 30.39 0.69 7.84
CA PRO A 20 29.72 1.74 8.62
C PRO A 20 29.49 1.38 10.10
N ALA A 21 29.43 0.09 10.44
CA ALA A 21 29.12 -0.37 11.80
C ALA A 21 30.34 -0.43 12.73
N CYS A 22 31.49 -0.89 12.23
CA CYS A 22 32.71 -1.07 13.05
C CYS A 22 33.91 -0.25 12.58
N GLY A 23 33.81 0.47 11.45
CA GLY A 23 34.88 1.31 10.92
C GLY A 23 36.02 0.56 10.22
N SER A 24 35.98 -0.78 10.14
CA SER A 24 37.02 -1.58 9.47
C SER A 24 37.11 -1.24 7.98
N LEU A 25 38.33 -1.00 7.49
CA LEU A 25 38.60 -0.66 6.09
C LEU A 25 38.65 -1.91 5.20
N GLN A 26 38.15 -1.79 3.96
CA GLN A 26 38.15 -2.87 2.96
C GLN A 26 37.65 -4.22 3.52
N ALA A 27 36.61 -4.15 4.33
CA ALA A 27 36.08 -5.30 5.08
C ALA A 27 34.74 -5.81 4.53
N LEU A 28 34.13 -5.08 3.60
CA LEU A 28 32.86 -5.42 2.98
C LEU A 28 33.07 -6.45 1.85
N VAL A 29 32.34 -7.56 1.94
CA VAL A 29 32.36 -8.66 0.96
C VAL A 29 30.94 -8.91 0.48
N ALA A 30 30.73 -9.06 -0.83
CA ALA A 30 29.40 -9.31 -1.36
C ALA A 30 28.84 -10.67 -0.91
N TYR A 31 27.55 -10.71 -0.63
CA TYR A 31 26.77 -11.94 -0.44
C TYR A 31 25.58 -11.95 -1.41
N ARG A 32 25.09 -13.15 -1.74
CA ARG A 32 23.95 -13.38 -2.64
C ARG A 32 23.18 -14.62 -2.24
N ASP A 33 21.92 -14.67 -2.68
CA ASP A 33 21.02 -15.81 -2.56
C ASP A 33 20.78 -16.29 -1.11
N GLU A 34 20.93 -15.38 -0.15
CA GLU A 34 20.62 -15.67 1.24
C GLU A 34 19.10 -15.60 1.49
N THR A 35 18.65 -16.35 2.49
CA THR A 35 17.26 -16.32 2.95
C THR A 35 17.19 -15.65 4.30
N GLU A 36 16.36 -14.62 4.40
CA GLU A 36 16.13 -13.86 5.63
C GLU A 36 14.72 -14.07 6.15
N THR A 37 14.57 -14.21 7.47
CA THR A 37 13.25 -14.35 8.10
C THR A 37 12.85 -13.05 8.80
N VAL A 38 11.78 -12.42 8.32
CA VAL A 38 11.18 -11.26 8.99
C VAL A 38 10.17 -11.74 10.02
N ARG A 39 10.30 -11.29 11.27
CA ARG A 39 9.38 -11.64 12.38
C ARG A 39 8.75 -10.39 13.01
N VAL A 40 7.45 -10.45 13.24
CA VAL A 40 6.67 -9.41 13.95
C VAL A 40 5.67 -10.09 14.89
N GLY A 41 5.99 -10.13 16.18
CA GLY A 41 5.25 -10.95 17.15
C GLY A 41 5.27 -12.42 16.72
N ASP A 42 4.11 -13.06 16.68
CA ASP A 42 3.96 -14.46 16.26
C ASP A 42 3.93 -14.65 14.73
N LEU A 43 4.02 -13.57 13.95
CA LEU A 43 4.01 -13.64 12.49
C LEU A 43 5.44 -13.69 11.97
N ALA A 44 5.71 -14.61 11.04
CA ALA A 44 6.98 -14.71 10.35
C ALA A 44 6.78 -14.90 8.84
N GLN A 45 7.71 -14.38 8.04
CA GLN A 45 7.77 -14.64 6.61
C GLN A 45 9.23 -14.66 6.15
N GLU A 46 9.56 -15.65 5.32
CA GLU A 46 10.88 -15.76 4.69
C GLU A 46 10.96 -14.92 3.41
N ILE A 47 12.15 -14.40 3.14
CA ILE A 47 12.51 -13.64 1.96
C ILE A 47 13.76 -14.28 1.38
N HIS A 48 13.62 -14.82 0.17
CA HIS A 48 14.71 -15.48 -0.54
C HIS A 48 15.43 -14.52 -1.49
N GLY A 49 16.64 -14.90 -1.90
CA GLY A 49 17.39 -14.16 -2.91
C GLY A 49 17.89 -12.81 -2.40
N MET A 50 18.21 -12.72 -1.10
CA MET A 50 18.76 -11.52 -0.50
C MET A 50 20.22 -11.36 -0.90
N ALA A 51 20.62 -10.13 -1.23
CA ALA A 51 21.97 -9.80 -1.63
C ALA A 51 22.39 -8.44 -1.02
N GLY A 52 23.70 -8.24 -0.97
CA GLY A 52 24.29 -7.05 -0.37
C GLY A 52 25.77 -7.26 -0.05
N GLU A 53 26.24 -6.55 0.97
CA GLU A 53 27.60 -6.66 1.47
C GLU A 53 27.60 -7.04 2.95
N ARG A 54 28.53 -7.90 3.36
CA ARG A 54 28.73 -8.33 4.75
C ARG A 54 30.13 -7.97 5.19
N CYS A 55 30.25 -7.39 6.38
CA CYS A 55 31.56 -7.13 6.97
C CYS A 55 32.18 -8.45 7.46
N ARG A 56 33.35 -8.82 6.93
CA ARG A 56 34.10 -10.01 7.38
C ARG A 56 34.69 -9.89 8.80
N VAL A 57 34.68 -8.69 9.39
CA VAL A 57 35.23 -8.42 10.72
C VAL A 57 34.15 -8.51 11.79
N CYS A 58 33.06 -7.73 11.66
CA CYS A 58 31.98 -7.72 12.65
C CYS A 58 30.75 -8.54 12.28
N GLY A 59 30.64 -9.03 11.04
CA GLY A 59 29.51 -9.83 10.57
C GLY A 59 28.28 -9.04 10.11
N GLU A 60 28.27 -7.72 10.29
CA GLU A 60 27.15 -6.85 9.92
C GLU A 60 26.84 -6.95 8.42
N ALA A 61 25.56 -7.10 8.07
CA ALA A 61 25.10 -7.18 6.68
C ALA A 61 24.35 -5.91 6.26
N PHE A 62 24.70 -5.41 5.10
CA PHE A 62 24.12 -4.25 4.45
C PHE A 62 23.47 -4.73 3.14
N ALA A 63 22.15 -4.91 3.17
CA ALA A 63 21.39 -5.34 2.02
C ALA A 63 21.41 -4.28 0.90
N ASP A 64 21.42 -4.73 -0.35
CA ASP A 64 21.26 -3.82 -1.49
C ASP A 64 19.86 -3.19 -1.52
N SER A 65 19.64 -2.23 -2.44
CA SER A 65 18.38 -1.49 -2.54
C SER A 65 17.18 -2.39 -2.79
N ASP A 66 17.34 -3.42 -3.63
CA ASP A 66 16.25 -4.30 -4.05
C ASP A 66 15.88 -5.28 -2.93
N SER A 67 16.87 -5.81 -2.24
CA SER A 67 16.72 -6.63 -1.04
C SER A 67 16.11 -5.83 0.11
N THR A 68 16.54 -4.58 0.31
CA THR A 68 15.97 -3.66 1.31
C THR A 68 14.51 -3.33 1.01
N ALA A 69 14.16 -3.09 -0.26
CA ALA A 69 12.78 -2.82 -0.67
C ALA A 69 11.86 -4.04 -0.47
N ARG A 70 12.34 -5.24 -0.82
CA ARG A 70 11.63 -6.51 -0.57
C ARG A 70 11.42 -6.73 0.93
N TRP A 71 12.47 -6.57 1.73
CA TRP A 71 12.39 -6.67 3.18
C TRP A 71 11.38 -5.71 3.77
N SER A 72 11.45 -4.43 3.37
CA SER A 72 10.56 -3.38 3.88
C SER A 72 9.09 -3.66 3.53
N THR A 73 8.83 -4.17 2.34
CA THR A 73 7.48 -4.54 1.89
C THR A 73 6.89 -5.64 2.77
N VAL A 74 7.66 -6.70 3.03
CA VAL A 74 7.25 -7.81 3.88
C VAL A 74 7.09 -7.36 5.33
N ALA A 75 8.05 -6.63 5.89
CA ALA A 75 7.99 -6.11 7.25
C ALA A 75 6.75 -5.24 7.47
N ASN A 76 6.47 -4.31 6.55
CA ASN A 76 5.30 -3.44 6.63
C ASN A 76 3.98 -4.24 6.58
N ALA A 77 3.91 -5.27 5.74
CA ALA A 77 2.74 -6.14 5.65
C ALA A 77 2.52 -6.94 6.95
N LEU A 78 3.59 -7.48 7.54
CA LEU A 78 3.53 -8.21 8.82
C LEU A 78 3.12 -7.29 9.97
N VAL A 79 3.68 -6.07 10.03
CA VAL A 79 3.28 -5.06 11.02
C VAL A 79 1.81 -4.68 10.89
N ALA A 80 1.32 -4.43 9.67
CA ALA A 80 -0.09 -4.13 9.44
C ALA A 80 -0.99 -5.29 9.89
N ARG A 81 -0.63 -6.53 9.53
CA ARG A 81 -1.39 -7.73 9.93
C ARG A 81 -1.38 -7.94 11.45
N SER A 82 -0.23 -7.77 12.10
CA SER A 82 -0.11 -7.86 13.56
C SER A 82 -1.03 -6.83 14.25
N ARG A 83 -1.06 -5.58 13.76
CA ARG A 83 -1.98 -4.55 14.28
C ARG A 83 -3.45 -4.92 14.12
N SER A 84 -3.86 -5.38 12.94
CA SER A 84 -5.24 -5.84 12.70
C SER A 84 -5.63 -7.00 13.62
N ASN A 85 -4.72 -7.97 13.82
CA ASN A 85 -4.93 -9.10 14.71
C ASN A 85 -5.05 -8.66 16.18
N ASN A 86 -4.20 -7.74 16.62
CA ASN A 86 -4.24 -7.20 17.98
C ASN A 86 -5.55 -6.46 18.26
N LEU A 87 -5.99 -5.58 17.34
CA LEU A 87 -7.27 -4.89 17.48
C LEU A 87 -8.44 -5.87 17.58
N ARG A 88 -8.47 -6.90 16.72
CA ARG A 88 -9.49 -7.94 16.77
C ARG A 88 -9.47 -8.71 18.08
N ARG A 89 -8.29 -9.13 18.55
CA ARG A 89 -8.10 -9.86 19.81
C ARG A 89 -8.63 -9.05 20.98
N THR A 90 -8.19 -7.82 21.12
CA THR A 90 -8.62 -6.93 22.20
C THR A 90 -10.12 -6.66 22.14
N ARG A 91 -10.69 -6.40 20.95
CA ARG A 91 -12.14 -6.19 20.81
C ARG A 91 -12.93 -7.39 21.35
N LEU A 92 -12.52 -8.60 20.99
CA LEU A 92 -13.16 -9.82 21.46
C LEU A 92 -13.01 -10.01 22.97
N LYS A 93 -11.83 -9.71 23.52
CA LYS A 93 -11.58 -9.73 24.99
C LYS A 93 -12.49 -8.77 25.74
N LEU A 94 -12.71 -7.58 25.19
CA LEU A 94 -13.62 -6.56 25.72
C LEU A 94 -15.11 -6.86 25.45
N ARG A 95 -15.42 -7.96 24.76
CA ARG A 95 -16.77 -8.37 24.37
C ARG A 95 -17.53 -7.32 23.55
N LEU A 96 -16.81 -6.54 22.75
CA LEU A 96 -17.39 -5.52 21.87
C LEU A 96 -17.72 -6.08 20.50
N THR A 97 -18.84 -5.65 19.92
CA THR A 97 -19.10 -5.82 18.48
C THR A 97 -18.24 -4.84 17.66
N GLN A 98 -18.06 -5.10 16.36
CA GLN A 98 -17.36 -4.17 15.47
C GLN A 98 -18.03 -2.80 15.41
N VAL A 99 -19.37 -2.75 15.48
CA VAL A 99 -20.14 -1.50 15.50
C VAL A 99 -19.87 -0.71 16.78
N GLN A 100 -19.92 -1.36 17.95
CA GLN A 100 -19.61 -0.71 19.23
C GLN A 100 -18.17 -0.19 19.27
N ALA A 101 -17.21 -1.00 18.81
CA ALA A 101 -15.81 -0.58 18.73
C ALA A 101 -15.61 0.59 17.76
N GLY A 102 -16.31 0.58 16.62
CA GLY A 102 -16.29 1.68 15.65
C GLY A 102 -16.88 2.99 16.20
N LEU A 103 -17.95 2.90 17.00
CA LEU A 103 -18.53 4.06 17.70
C LEU A 103 -17.59 4.59 18.78
N LEU A 104 -16.98 3.70 19.58
CA LEU A 104 -16.00 4.06 20.62
C LEU A 104 -14.84 4.89 20.06
N THR A 105 -14.36 4.52 18.88
CA THR A 105 -13.20 5.17 18.26
C THR A 105 -13.55 6.32 17.31
N GLY A 106 -14.83 6.65 17.14
CA GLY A 106 -15.26 7.68 16.19
C GLY A 106 -15.10 7.29 14.72
N GLY A 107 -14.97 6.00 14.39
CA GLY A 107 -14.81 5.48 13.03
C GLY A 107 -16.11 5.11 12.32
N GLY A 108 -17.26 5.34 12.98
CA GLY A 108 -18.59 4.93 12.50
C GLY A 108 -18.78 3.41 12.43
N HIS A 109 -19.93 2.97 11.92
CA HIS A 109 -20.31 1.54 11.92
C HIS A 109 -19.39 0.61 11.13
N ASN A 110 -18.59 1.15 10.18
CA ASN A 110 -17.69 0.38 9.32
C ASN A 110 -16.20 0.53 9.64
N GLY A 111 -15.82 1.42 10.56
CA GLY A 111 -14.40 1.71 10.83
C GLY A 111 -13.64 0.46 11.29
N PHE A 112 -14.16 -0.21 12.31
CA PHE A 112 -13.49 -1.37 12.91
C PHE A 112 -13.38 -2.58 11.98
N SER A 113 -14.40 -2.84 11.16
CA SER A 113 -14.35 -3.89 10.15
C SER A 113 -13.23 -3.66 9.13
N ARG A 114 -12.99 -2.40 8.74
CA ARG A 114 -11.88 -2.05 7.82
C ARG A 114 -10.51 -2.18 8.48
N TYR A 115 -10.38 -1.87 9.77
CA TYR A 115 -9.13 -2.06 10.50
C TYR A 115 -8.80 -3.55 10.65
N GLU A 116 -9.77 -4.38 11.05
CA GLU A 116 -9.55 -5.83 11.21
C GLU A 116 -9.25 -6.54 9.88
N THR A 117 -9.79 -6.04 8.78
CA THR A 117 -9.52 -6.59 7.43
C THR A 117 -8.28 -5.99 6.76
N GLY A 118 -7.60 -5.02 7.40
CA GLY A 118 -6.45 -4.32 6.83
C GLY A 118 -6.78 -3.35 5.69
N LYS A 119 -8.07 -3.13 5.39
CA LYS A 119 -8.56 -2.19 4.36
C LYS A 119 -8.45 -0.71 4.74
N ALA A 120 -8.08 -0.43 5.98
CA ALA A 120 -7.76 0.90 6.47
C ALA A 120 -6.73 0.78 7.60
N GLN A 121 -5.83 1.74 7.71
CA GLN A 121 -4.94 1.84 8.86
C GLN A 121 -5.67 2.54 10.01
N PRO A 122 -5.67 1.96 11.22
CA PRO A 122 -6.18 2.64 12.41
C PRO A 122 -5.31 3.85 12.75
N SER A 123 -5.91 4.93 13.29
CA SER A 123 -5.12 6.05 13.78
C SER A 123 -4.30 5.63 15.01
N PRO A 124 -3.19 6.33 15.33
CA PRO A 124 -2.41 6.05 16.53
C PRO A 124 -3.25 6.09 17.80
N ALA A 125 -4.24 6.97 17.89
CA ALA A 125 -5.15 7.05 19.02
C ALA A 125 -5.97 5.75 19.21
N VAL A 126 -6.46 5.15 18.13
CA VAL A 126 -7.18 3.87 18.18
C VAL A 126 -6.29 2.74 18.66
N VAL A 127 -5.07 2.67 18.11
CA VAL A 127 -4.08 1.66 18.51
C VAL A 127 -3.73 1.80 20.00
N ASN A 128 -3.48 3.03 20.47
CA ASN A 128 -3.14 3.30 21.86
C ASN A 128 -4.30 2.97 22.81
N LEU A 129 -5.53 3.38 22.46
CA LEU A 129 -6.72 3.07 23.26
C LEU A 129 -6.92 1.56 23.42
N PHE A 130 -6.84 0.80 22.33
CA PHE A 130 -7.00 -0.66 22.40
C PHE A 130 -5.82 -1.35 23.10
N SER A 131 -4.60 -0.83 22.97
CA SER A 131 -3.45 -1.32 23.74
C SER A 131 -3.63 -1.11 25.24
N LEU A 132 -4.15 0.06 25.65
CA LEU A 132 -4.46 0.36 27.05
C LEU A 132 -5.59 -0.53 27.58
N LEU A 133 -6.70 -0.64 26.85
CA LEU A 133 -7.84 -1.45 27.24
C LEU A 133 -7.54 -2.95 27.24
N ASP A 134 -6.57 -3.42 26.45
CA ASP A 134 -6.12 -4.81 26.54
C ASP A 134 -5.46 -5.10 27.90
N LYS A 135 -4.69 -4.15 28.43
CA LYS A 135 -4.06 -4.27 29.76
C LYS A 135 -5.03 -3.99 30.91
N HIS A 136 -5.95 -3.04 30.71
CA HIS A 136 -6.89 -2.56 31.73
C HIS A 136 -8.33 -2.57 31.21
N PRO A 137 -8.95 -3.75 31.02
CA PRO A 137 -10.29 -3.85 30.44
C PRO A 137 -11.38 -3.17 31.27
N GLN A 138 -11.15 -2.95 32.57
CA GLN A 138 -12.06 -2.23 33.47
C GLN A 138 -12.29 -0.77 33.07
N LEU A 139 -11.31 -0.12 32.42
CA LEU A 139 -11.41 1.29 32.01
C LEU A 139 -12.45 1.51 30.91
N LEU A 140 -12.92 0.43 30.27
CA LEU A 140 -14.01 0.52 29.28
C LEU A 140 -15.27 1.18 29.87
N ARG A 141 -15.51 1.04 31.18
CA ARG A 141 -16.68 1.63 31.87
C ARG A 141 -16.60 3.14 32.03
N GLU A 142 -15.41 3.72 31.93
CA GLU A 142 -15.20 5.17 32.06
C GLU A 142 -15.38 5.88 30.72
N LEU A 143 -15.49 5.14 29.62
CA LEU A 143 -15.63 5.72 28.29
C LEU A 143 -17.10 6.07 28.01
N PRO A 144 -17.42 7.35 27.73
CA PRO A 144 -18.80 7.84 27.67
C PRO A 144 -19.60 7.29 26.48
N ALA A 145 -18.93 6.69 25.50
CA ALA A 145 -19.54 6.21 24.26
C ALA A 145 -20.18 4.81 24.38
N ILE A 146 -20.02 4.12 25.52
CA ILE A 146 -20.59 2.78 25.70
C ILE A 146 -21.25 2.65 27.07
N ASP A 147 -22.58 2.75 27.11
CA ASP A 147 -23.37 2.12 28.17
C ASP A 147 -23.28 0.59 28.00
N VAL A 148 -22.19 -0.01 28.48
CA VAL A 148 -21.96 -1.48 28.44
C VAL A 148 -22.97 -2.21 29.35
N THR A 149 -23.58 -1.51 30.31
CA THR A 149 -24.60 -2.01 31.25
C THR A 149 -25.96 -2.25 30.61
N ALA A 150 -26.26 -1.64 29.46
CA ALA A 150 -27.40 -1.99 28.65
C ALA A 150 -27.07 -3.26 27.84
N GLY A 151 -27.13 -4.40 28.51
CA GLY A 151 -26.98 -5.72 27.92
C GLY A 151 -27.71 -5.82 26.58
N ASN A 152 -27.03 -6.40 25.60
CA ASN A 152 -27.48 -6.59 24.23
C ASN A 152 -28.86 -7.30 24.16
N LYS A 153 -29.96 -6.55 24.27
CA LYS A 153 -31.34 -7.07 24.08
C LYS A 153 -31.66 -7.44 22.63
N ARG A 154 -30.70 -7.27 21.71
CA ARG A 154 -30.86 -7.53 20.26
C ARG A 154 -30.07 -8.75 19.75
N ALA A 155 -29.25 -9.40 20.59
CA ALA A 155 -28.81 -10.76 20.30
C ALA A 155 -29.95 -11.71 20.66
N ARG A 156 -30.81 -12.03 19.70
CA ARG A 156 -31.67 -13.21 19.83
C ARG A 156 -30.77 -14.43 20.03
N PRO A 157 -31.09 -15.33 20.98
CA PRO A 157 -30.45 -16.63 21.04
C PRO A 157 -30.63 -17.31 19.69
N ILE A 158 -29.54 -17.85 19.14
CA ILE A 158 -29.61 -18.74 17.99
C ILE A 158 -30.09 -20.08 18.57
N GLU A 159 -31.41 -20.23 18.70
CA GLU A 159 -32.00 -21.50 19.09
C GLU A 159 -31.74 -22.50 17.96
N ALA A 160 -30.94 -23.51 18.29
CA ALA A 160 -30.81 -24.71 17.50
C ALA A 160 -32.13 -25.49 17.59
N THR A 161 -33.00 -25.33 16.60
CA THR A 161 -34.10 -26.26 16.37
C THR A 161 -34.12 -26.69 14.92
N GLY A 162 -33.81 -27.96 14.73
CA GLY A 162 -34.03 -28.66 13.47
C GLY A 162 -35.52 -28.89 13.22
N THR A 163 -35.75 -29.27 11.97
CA THR A 163 -36.92 -29.98 11.40
C THR A 163 -38.22 -29.23 11.12
N LYS A 164 -38.39 -29.00 9.80
CA LYS A 164 -39.56 -29.27 8.94
C LYS A 164 -40.88 -28.54 9.23
N THR A 165 -41.25 -27.65 8.30
CA THR A 165 -42.58 -27.65 7.66
C THR A 165 -42.50 -27.15 6.21
N VAL A 166 -43.24 -27.84 5.36
CA VAL A 166 -43.45 -27.58 3.93
C VAL A 166 -44.62 -26.60 3.79
N ALA A 167 -44.47 -25.53 3.01
CA ALA A 167 -45.58 -24.84 2.35
C ALA A 167 -45.08 -23.93 1.21
N THR A 168 -45.15 -24.46 -0.01
CA THR A 168 -45.82 -23.87 -1.18
C THR A 168 -45.93 -22.34 -1.28
N GLY A 169 -45.47 -21.79 -2.42
CA GLY A 169 -46.10 -20.60 -2.99
C GLY A 169 -45.17 -19.54 -3.57
N LYS A 170 -44.97 -19.61 -4.89
CA LYS A 170 -44.50 -18.55 -5.81
C LYS A 170 -44.54 -17.11 -5.25
N ARG A 171 -43.37 -16.47 -5.09
CA ARG A 171 -43.11 -15.04 -5.39
C ARG A 171 -41.69 -14.68 -4.96
N LEU A 172 -40.72 -14.73 -5.87
CA LEU A 172 -39.42 -14.00 -5.77
C LEU A 172 -38.58 -14.14 -7.07
N ARG A 173 -39.21 -14.18 -8.25
CA ARG A 173 -38.51 -14.20 -9.56
C ARG A 173 -38.37 -12.83 -10.25
N GLY A 174 -38.78 -11.73 -9.62
CA GLY A 174 -38.75 -10.40 -10.24
C GLY A 174 -37.50 -9.54 -9.94
N LEU A 175 -36.79 -9.79 -8.83
CA LEU A 175 -35.77 -8.84 -8.35
C LEU A 175 -34.35 -9.11 -8.87
N ARG A 176 -34.04 -10.34 -9.31
CA ARG A 176 -32.70 -10.69 -9.83
C ARG A 176 -32.50 -10.37 -11.32
N ALA A 177 -33.57 -10.22 -12.11
CA ALA A 177 -33.47 -9.92 -13.54
C ALA A 177 -33.21 -8.42 -13.81
N ALA A 178 -33.90 -7.53 -13.08
CA ALA A 178 -33.74 -6.08 -13.22
C ALA A 178 -32.33 -5.59 -12.84
N GLN A 179 -31.72 -6.20 -11.82
CA GLN A 179 -30.40 -5.81 -11.34
C GLN A 179 -29.28 -6.26 -12.29
N ARG A 180 -29.45 -7.42 -12.94
CA ARG A 180 -28.50 -7.96 -13.93
C ARG A 180 -28.54 -7.20 -15.26
N GLN A 181 -29.73 -6.75 -15.71
CA GLN A 181 -29.86 -5.88 -16.88
C GLN A 181 -29.22 -4.51 -16.65
N LYS A 182 -29.38 -3.93 -15.45
CA LYS A 182 -28.77 -2.63 -15.11
C LYS A 182 -27.25 -2.70 -15.13
N GLN A 183 -26.66 -3.79 -14.63
CA GLN A 183 -25.21 -4.04 -14.65
C GLN A 183 -24.65 -4.30 -16.06
N LEU A 184 -25.38 -5.04 -16.90
CA LEU A 184 -24.97 -5.28 -18.30
C LEU A 184 -24.99 -3.99 -19.13
N ALA A 185 -26.00 -3.13 -18.94
CA ALA A 185 -26.09 -1.85 -19.63
C ALA A 185 -24.96 -0.88 -19.23
N THR A 186 -24.56 -0.86 -17.94
CA THR A 186 -23.41 -0.05 -17.49
C THR A 186 -22.10 -0.57 -18.06
N ALA A 187 -21.90 -1.89 -18.06
CA ALA A 187 -20.71 -2.51 -18.66
C ALA A 187 -20.60 -2.21 -20.16
N GLN A 188 -21.71 -2.30 -20.91
CA GLN A 188 -21.73 -1.99 -22.34
C GLN A 188 -21.46 -0.50 -22.64
N ALA A 189 -21.98 0.42 -21.82
CA ALA A 189 -21.71 1.85 -21.96
C ALA A 189 -20.23 2.19 -21.72
N THR A 190 -19.61 1.57 -20.70
CA THR A 190 -18.17 1.77 -20.42
C THR A 190 -17.27 1.21 -21.52
N ALA A 191 -17.62 0.07 -22.12
CA ALA A 191 -16.89 -0.51 -23.24
C ALA A 191 -17.01 0.34 -24.53
N LYS A 192 -18.17 0.93 -24.80
CA LYS A 192 -18.39 1.84 -25.93
C LYS A 192 -17.56 3.12 -25.79
N LYS A 193 -17.50 3.70 -24.59
CA LYS A 193 -16.69 4.90 -24.31
C LYS A 193 -15.20 4.63 -24.53
N LYS A 194 -14.69 3.50 -24.01
CA LYS A 194 -13.29 3.10 -24.21
C LYS A 194 -12.91 2.93 -25.69
N LYS A 195 -13.80 2.33 -26.50
CA LYS A 195 -13.58 2.20 -27.96
C LYS A 195 -13.63 3.55 -28.69
N ALA A 196 -14.46 4.49 -28.24
CA ALA A 196 -14.52 5.84 -28.82
C ALA A 196 -13.24 6.63 -28.49
N ASP A 197 -12.77 6.56 -27.24
CA ASP A 197 -11.54 7.23 -26.80
C ASP A 197 -10.31 6.68 -27.55
N GLU A 198 -10.27 5.36 -27.78
CA GLU A 198 -9.20 4.69 -28.53
C GLU A 198 -9.21 5.04 -30.03
N ALA A 199 -10.40 5.12 -30.65
CA ALA A 199 -10.55 5.58 -32.04
C ALA A 199 -10.18 7.07 -32.20
N GLN A 200 -10.47 7.89 -31.20
CA GLN A 200 -10.13 9.31 -31.20
C GLN A 200 -8.61 9.52 -31.07
N ALA A 201 -7.92 8.70 -30.26
CA ALA A 201 -6.46 8.71 -30.16
C ALA A 201 -5.76 8.34 -31.49
N VAL A 202 -6.30 7.33 -32.21
CA VAL A 202 -5.77 6.92 -33.52
C VAL A 202 -5.96 8.02 -34.57
N ASN A 203 -7.12 8.69 -34.60
CA ASN A 203 -7.34 9.79 -35.55
C ASN A 203 -6.44 11.01 -35.31
N VAL A 204 -6.12 11.33 -34.05
CA VAL A 204 -5.18 12.41 -33.72
C VAL A 204 -3.76 12.08 -34.22
N LEU A 205 -3.32 10.82 -34.07
CA LEU A 205 -2.03 10.36 -34.59
C LEU A 205 -1.97 10.37 -36.13
N VAL A 206 -3.05 9.98 -36.82
CA VAL A 206 -3.13 10.02 -38.29
C VAL A 206 -3.15 11.46 -38.81
N ALA A 207 -3.80 12.39 -38.12
CA ALA A 207 -3.82 13.81 -38.48
C ALA A 207 -2.45 14.49 -38.31
N ALA A 208 -1.67 14.11 -37.30
CA ALA A 208 -0.30 14.59 -37.10
C ALA A 208 0.64 14.14 -38.24
N LYS A 209 0.44 12.94 -38.78
CA LYS A 209 1.26 12.39 -39.87
C LYS A 209 0.96 13.02 -41.24
N LYS A 210 -0.27 13.53 -41.47
CA LYS A 210 -0.66 14.24 -42.70
C LYS A 210 -0.13 15.67 -42.82
N LYS A 211 0.31 16.30 -41.73
CA LYS A 211 0.88 17.67 -41.74
C LYS A 211 2.41 17.71 -41.98
N GLY A 212 3.07 16.55 -42.04
CA GLY A 212 4.49 16.43 -42.40
C GLY A 212 4.70 16.07 -43.86
N SER A 213 4.40 16.98 -44.79
CA SER A 213 4.82 16.87 -46.20
C SER A 213 5.55 18.17 -46.57
N SER A 214 6.87 18.05 -46.75
CA SER A 214 7.81 19.15 -47.00
C SER A 214 7.54 19.90 -48.32
N PRO A 215 7.89 21.20 -48.43
CA PRO A 215 7.90 21.89 -49.71
C PRO A 215 9.07 21.40 -50.59
N LYS A 216 8.82 21.23 -51.89
CA LYS A 216 9.80 20.89 -52.94
C LYS A 216 10.98 21.88 -52.96
N ALA A 217 12.19 21.34 -52.93
CA ALA A 217 13.44 22.05 -53.16
C ALA A 217 13.46 22.70 -54.55
N GLY A 218 13.60 24.03 -54.60
CA GLY A 218 13.93 24.77 -55.81
C GLY A 218 15.40 24.56 -56.18
N THR A 219 15.62 24.27 -57.45
CA THR A 219 16.91 24.03 -58.11
C THR A 219 17.88 25.21 -57.93
N PRO A 220 19.15 25.01 -57.53
CA PRO A 220 20.12 26.09 -57.49
C PRO A 220 20.67 26.38 -58.89
N THR A 221 20.48 27.63 -59.34
CA THR A 221 21.07 28.17 -60.58
C THR A 221 22.60 28.20 -60.49
N PRO A 222 23.36 27.70 -61.48
CA PRO A 222 24.81 27.76 -61.43
C PRO A 222 25.32 29.20 -61.62
N ARG A 223 26.14 29.67 -60.67
CA ARG A 223 26.90 30.92 -60.81
C ARG A 223 27.95 30.75 -61.90
N ARG A 224 27.89 31.64 -62.89
CA ARG A 224 28.80 31.75 -64.02
C ARG A 224 30.20 32.19 -63.52
N PRO A 225 31.31 31.54 -63.94
CA PRO A 225 32.65 31.99 -63.59
C PRO A 225 32.98 33.30 -64.32
N VAL A 226 33.44 34.30 -63.56
CA VAL A 226 34.02 35.53 -64.11
C VAL A 226 35.48 35.24 -64.46
N ALA A 227 35.82 35.45 -65.73
CA ALA A 227 37.14 35.21 -66.30
C ALA A 227 38.21 36.19 -65.75
N PRO A 228 39.50 35.81 -65.78
CA PRO A 228 40.60 36.71 -65.43
C PRO A 228 40.94 37.58 -66.64
N GLY A 229 40.65 38.88 -66.55
CA GLY A 229 41.08 39.89 -67.52
C GLY A 229 42.34 40.61 -67.07
N ARG A 230 43.44 40.36 -67.80
CA ARG A 230 44.71 41.12 -67.83
C ARG A 230 44.40 42.60 -68.16
N ARG A 231 45.10 43.61 -67.64
CA ARG A 231 46.51 43.97 -67.80
C ARG A 231 46.80 45.16 -66.88
#